data_AF-A0A2W4SYF1-F1
#
_entry.id   AF-A0A2W4SYF1-F1
#
_cell.length_a   1.000
_cell.length_b   1.000
_cell.length_c   1.000
_cell.angle_alpha   90.00
_cell.angle_beta   90.00
_cell.angle_gamma   90.00
#
_symmetry.space_group_name_H-M   'P 1'
#
loop_
_entity.id
_entity.type
_entity.pdbx_description
1 polymer ?
#
loop_
_entity_poly.entity_id
_entity_poly.type
_entity_poly.pdbx_seq_one_letter_code
_entity_poly.pdbx_strand_id
1 'polypeptide(L)'
;MPLPIKLAFIHPIWFVALAATVFIAPALTLNGGTGTMVAVAMLSVCGLLLPLGWAHGIYRGSRLVLSKTKTVGTRRDWIFYIAEIGVSCVPILALGSNAVKGSGGVLEGVIVLVGFALIFSYFTSLWLASMALLALEEGTPKVAAHKAVGTFLLMTYWMIGAWVLRSRLKVLRAALETRGGVG
;
A
#
# COMPACT_ATOMS: atom_id res chain seq x y z
N MET A 1 -20.14 2.99 -2.70
CA MET A 1 -18.70 3.32 -2.53
C MET A 1 -17.86 2.63 -3.60
N PRO A 2 -16.96 3.34 -4.30
CA PRO A 2 -16.04 2.73 -5.27
C PRO A 2 -15.08 1.76 -4.57
N LEU A 3 -14.63 0.72 -5.30
CA LEU A 3 -13.86 -0.40 -4.77
C LEU A 3 -12.64 0.01 -3.93
N PRO A 4 -11.78 0.97 -4.36
CA PRO A 4 -10.61 1.34 -3.58
C PRO A 4 -10.98 1.86 -2.19
N ILE A 5 -12.05 2.66 -2.07
CA ILE A 5 -12.50 3.21 -0.78
C ILE A 5 -12.98 2.10 0.16
N LYS A 6 -13.61 1.04 -0.37
CA LYS A 6 -14.02 -0.11 0.46
C LYS A 6 -12.81 -0.81 1.09
N LEU A 7 -11.66 -0.83 0.39
CA LEU A 7 -10.43 -1.44 0.90
C LEU A 7 -9.87 -0.71 2.14
N ALA A 8 -10.21 0.57 2.34
CA ALA A 8 -9.84 1.32 3.55
C ALA A 8 -10.43 0.72 4.83
N PHE A 9 -11.54 -0.02 4.73
CA PHE A 9 -12.31 -0.54 5.86
C PHE A 9 -12.21 -2.06 6.02
N ILE A 10 -11.20 -2.67 5.39
CA ILE A 10 -10.90 -4.09 5.57
C ILE A 10 -10.66 -4.38 7.06
N HIS A 11 -11.19 -5.50 7.53
CA HIS A 11 -10.99 -5.90 8.93
C HIS A 11 -9.50 -6.16 9.21
N PRO A 12 -8.92 -5.61 10.31
CA PRO A 12 -7.50 -5.76 10.62
C PRO A 12 -6.98 -7.20 10.66
N ILE A 13 -7.86 -8.18 10.89
CA ILE A 13 -7.52 -9.61 10.88
C ILE A 13 -6.94 -10.09 9.54
N TRP A 14 -7.31 -9.47 8.41
CA TRP A 14 -6.78 -9.82 7.10
C TRP A 14 -5.30 -9.47 6.98
N PHE A 15 -4.84 -8.43 7.66
CA PHE A 15 -3.41 -8.13 7.76
C PHE A 15 -2.69 -9.17 8.61
N VAL A 16 -3.29 -9.64 9.70
CA VAL A 16 -2.69 -10.73 10.50
C VAL A 16 -2.59 -12.03 9.69
N ALA A 17 -3.65 -12.39 8.96
CA ALA A 17 -3.64 -13.53 8.05
C ALA A 17 -2.55 -13.38 6.97
N LEU A 18 -2.43 -12.18 6.39
CA LEU A 18 -1.39 -11.87 5.41
C LEU A 18 0.02 -12.01 6.00
N ALA A 19 0.25 -11.48 7.18
CA ALA A 19 1.53 -11.63 7.87
C ALA A 19 1.87 -13.10 8.13
N ALA A 20 0.90 -13.89 8.59
CA ALA A 20 1.08 -15.33 8.76
C ALA A 20 1.50 -16.00 7.44
N THR A 21 0.89 -15.63 6.31
CA THR A 21 1.32 -16.16 5.00
C THR A 21 2.74 -15.73 4.62
N VAL A 22 3.15 -14.51 4.95
CA VAL A 22 4.52 -14.01 4.69
C VAL A 22 5.55 -14.74 5.56
N PHE A 23 5.21 -15.15 6.78
CA PHE A 23 6.11 -15.94 7.64
C PHE A 23 6.15 -17.43 7.25
N ILE A 24 5.06 -17.99 6.74
CA ILE A 24 4.98 -19.39 6.29
C ILE A 24 5.69 -19.57 4.94
N ALA A 25 5.63 -18.56 4.07
CA ALA A 25 6.18 -18.62 2.71
C ALA A 25 7.68 -18.99 2.65
N PRO A 26 8.60 -18.38 3.43
CA PRO A 26 9.99 -18.81 3.48
C PRO A 26 10.18 -20.27 3.90
N ALA A 27 9.36 -20.78 4.84
CA ALA A 27 9.44 -22.18 5.26
C ALA A 27 9.08 -23.15 4.12
N LEU A 28 8.22 -22.74 3.18
CA LEU A 28 7.88 -23.51 1.99
C LEU A 28 9.01 -23.54 0.94
N THR A 29 9.92 -22.55 0.95
CA THR A 29 11.07 -22.52 0.04
C THR A 29 12.15 -23.53 0.40
N LEU A 30 12.20 -24.00 1.66
CA LEU A 30 13.16 -25.01 2.11
C LEU A 30 12.99 -26.38 1.42
N ASN A 31 11.81 -26.63 0.82
CA ASN A 31 11.52 -27.85 0.07
C ASN A 31 11.97 -27.81 -1.41
N GLY A 32 12.60 -26.72 -1.87
CA GLY A 32 13.38 -26.67 -3.12
C GLY A 32 12.62 -26.73 -4.46
N GLY A 33 11.30 -26.90 -4.48
CA GLY A 33 10.52 -27.01 -5.71
C GLY A 33 10.27 -25.68 -6.42
N THR A 34 10.34 -25.64 -7.75
CA THR A 34 9.98 -24.45 -8.56
C THR A 34 8.55 -23.98 -8.29
N GLY A 35 7.62 -24.91 -8.04
CA GLY A 35 6.24 -24.60 -7.65
C GLY A 35 6.13 -23.88 -6.31
N THR A 36 7.02 -24.17 -5.35
CA THR A 36 7.03 -23.47 -4.06
C THR A 36 7.61 -22.06 -4.20
N MET A 37 8.60 -21.84 -5.08
CA MET A 37 9.10 -20.50 -5.38
C MET A 37 8.02 -19.58 -6.00
N VAL A 38 7.23 -20.10 -6.94
CA VAL A 38 6.13 -19.34 -7.56
C VAL A 38 5.04 -19.03 -6.53
N ALA A 39 4.66 -20.01 -5.70
CA ALA A 39 3.68 -19.79 -4.64
C ALA A 39 4.14 -18.70 -3.65
N VAL A 40 5.42 -18.70 -3.28
CA VAL A 40 6.01 -17.71 -2.38
C VAL A 40 6.04 -16.31 -3.02
N ALA A 41 6.37 -16.23 -4.31
CA ALA A 41 6.31 -14.97 -5.05
C ALA A 41 4.88 -14.41 -5.13
N MET A 42 3.89 -15.26 -5.40
CA MET A 42 2.47 -14.86 -5.41
C MET A 42 1.98 -14.40 -4.04
N LEU A 43 2.32 -15.13 -2.98
CA LEU A 43 2.00 -14.74 -1.60
C LEU A 43 2.66 -13.41 -1.21
N SER A 44 3.88 -13.14 -1.69
CA SER A 44 4.58 -11.88 -1.47
C SER A 44 3.89 -10.70 -2.17
N VAL A 45 3.39 -10.93 -3.39
CA VAL A 45 2.58 -9.92 -4.11
C VAL A 45 1.30 -9.61 -3.36
N CYS A 46 0.55 -10.63 -2.93
CA CYS A 46 -0.62 -10.43 -2.07
C CYS A 46 -0.24 -9.66 -0.79
N GLY A 47 0.92 -10.01 -0.22
CA GLY A 47 1.56 -9.40 0.95
C GLY A 47 1.73 -7.88 0.86
N LEU A 48 2.01 -7.37 -0.33
CA LEU A 48 2.25 -5.96 -0.58
C LEU A 48 1.04 -5.24 -1.19
N LEU A 49 0.23 -5.94 -1.99
CA LEU A 49 -0.97 -5.36 -2.60
C LEU A 49 -2.06 -5.05 -1.57
N LEU A 50 -2.21 -5.86 -0.52
CA LEU A 50 -3.27 -5.62 0.47
C LEU A 50 -3.03 -4.34 1.29
N PRO A 51 -1.83 -4.10 1.86
CA PRO A 51 -1.49 -2.81 2.48
C PRO A 51 -1.55 -1.63 1.51
N LEU A 52 -1.13 -1.83 0.26
CA LEU A 52 -1.16 -0.77 -0.75
C LEU A 52 -2.61 -0.40 -1.13
N GLY A 53 -3.47 -1.39 -1.36
CA GLY A 53 -4.89 -1.19 -1.64
C GLY A 53 -5.63 -0.54 -0.46
N TRP A 54 -5.27 -0.91 0.77
CA TRP A 54 -5.76 -0.24 1.97
C TRP A 54 -5.34 1.23 2.02
N ALA A 55 -4.07 1.55 1.78
CA ALA A 55 -3.58 2.92 1.74
C ALA A 55 -4.22 3.73 0.59
N HIS A 56 -4.38 3.12 -0.59
CA HIS A 56 -5.07 3.73 -1.73
C HIS A 56 -6.52 4.07 -1.38
N GLY A 57 -7.21 3.16 -0.67
CA GLY A 57 -8.54 3.41 -0.16
C GLY A 57 -8.63 4.58 0.80
N ILE A 58 -7.71 4.66 1.76
CA ILE A 58 -7.63 5.76 2.73
C ILE A 58 -7.36 7.08 2.02
N TYR A 59 -6.42 7.09 1.07
CA TYR A 59 -6.09 8.27 0.28
C TYR A 59 -7.31 8.77 -0.49
N ARG A 60 -7.97 7.90 -1.26
CA ARG A 60 -9.16 8.25 -2.05
C ARG A 60 -10.34 8.68 -1.18
N GLY A 61 -10.59 7.97 -0.08
CA GLY A 61 -11.65 8.31 0.86
C GLY A 61 -11.45 9.70 1.45
N SER A 62 -10.25 9.96 2.00
CA SER A 62 -9.93 11.25 2.62
C SER A 62 -10.00 12.39 1.62
N ARG A 63 -9.49 12.18 0.39
CA ARG A 63 -9.54 13.15 -0.71
C ARG A 63 -10.97 13.44 -1.17
N LEU A 64 -11.84 12.44 -1.24
CA LEU A 64 -13.24 12.62 -1.62
C LEU A 64 -13.94 13.56 -0.64
N VAL A 65 -13.75 13.35 0.67
CA VAL A 65 -14.32 14.23 1.71
C VAL A 65 -13.71 15.63 1.63
N LEU A 66 -12.39 15.74 1.50
CA LEU A 66 -11.69 17.04 1.38
C LEU A 66 -12.11 17.82 0.11
N SER A 67 -12.48 17.13 -0.97
CA SER A 67 -12.98 17.77 -2.20
C SER A 67 -14.30 18.48 -2.03
N LYS A 68 -15.12 18.04 -1.08
CA LYS A 68 -16.36 18.72 -0.74
C LYS A 68 -16.14 19.94 0.15
N THR A 69 -15.01 20.02 0.85
CA THR A 69 -14.63 21.15 1.72
C THR A 69 -13.72 22.18 1.06
N LYS A 70 -13.53 22.13 -0.27
CA LYS A 70 -12.66 23.02 -1.07
C LYS A 70 -11.17 23.05 -0.65
N THR A 71 -10.72 22.08 0.13
CA THR A 71 -9.35 21.99 0.65
C THR A 71 -8.58 20.87 -0.06
N VAL A 72 -8.19 21.09 -1.32
CA VAL A 72 -7.63 20.03 -2.18
C VAL A 72 -6.37 20.48 -2.91
N GLY A 73 -5.24 19.82 -2.62
CA GLY A 73 -4.02 19.89 -3.45
C GLY A 73 -4.08 19.02 -4.72
N THR A 74 -3.01 18.92 -5.50
CA THR A 74 -2.96 18.11 -6.73
C THR A 74 -3.32 16.63 -6.49
N ARG A 75 -4.13 16.04 -7.38
CA ARG A 75 -4.48 14.61 -7.35
C ARG A 75 -3.28 13.77 -7.80
N ARG A 76 -2.90 12.76 -7.00
CA ARG A 76 -1.71 11.93 -7.26
C ARG A 76 -2.03 10.43 -7.27
N ASP A 77 -3.27 10.06 -7.63
CA ASP A 77 -3.72 8.67 -7.75
C ASP A 77 -2.82 7.79 -8.63
N TRP A 78 -2.17 8.38 -9.65
CA TRP A 78 -1.27 7.68 -10.55
C TRP A 78 -0.10 6.98 -9.85
N ILE A 79 0.36 7.52 -8.71
CA ILE A 79 1.46 6.93 -7.92
C ILE A 79 1.03 5.57 -7.35
N PHE A 80 -0.23 5.44 -6.93
CA PHE A 80 -0.78 4.18 -6.44
C PHE A 80 -0.88 3.15 -7.57
N TYR A 81 -1.34 3.53 -8.76
CA TYR A 81 -1.41 2.62 -9.89
C TYR A 81 -0.03 2.12 -10.33
N ILE A 82 0.99 3.00 -10.33
CA ILE A 82 2.37 2.58 -10.61
C ILE A 82 2.88 1.60 -9.55
N ALA A 83 2.61 1.87 -8.27
CA ALA A 83 2.99 0.96 -7.19
C ALA A 83 2.25 -0.40 -7.29
N GLU A 84 0.96 -0.41 -7.63
CA GLU A 84 0.15 -1.64 -7.77
C GLU A 84 0.62 -2.51 -8.95
N ILE A 85 0.81 -1.91 -10.13
CA ILE A 85 1.37 -2.58 -11.30
C ILE A 85 2.77 -3.08 -10.97
N GLY A 86 3.56 -2.23 -10.33
CA GLY A 86 4.92 -2.52 -9.96
C GLY A 86 5.06 -3.72 -9.02
N VAL A 87 4.27 -3.77 -7.96
CA VAL A 87 4.18 -4.91 -7.04
C VAL A 87 3.72 -6.17 -7.79
N SER A 88 2.75 -6.06 -8.70
CA SER A 88 2.25 -7.19 -9.49
C SER A 88 3.32 -7.79 -10.41
N CYS A 89 4.28 -6.99 -10.87
CA CYS A 89 5.41 -7.43 -11.70
C CYS A 89 6.56 -8.08 -10.91
N VAL A 90 6.55 -8.02 -9.57
CA VAL A 90 7.64 -8.55 -8.72
C VAL A 90 7.95 -10.04 -8.98
N PRO A 91 6.99 -10.96 -9.14
CA PRO A 91 7.28 -12.37 -9.44
C PRO A 91 7.99 -12.54 -10.78
N ILE A 92 7.59 -11.77 -11.79
CA ILE A 92 8.20 -11.80 -13.13
C ILE A 92 9.65 -11.31 -13.04
N LEU A 93 9.89 -10.22 -12.29
CA LEU A 93 11.23 -9.69 -12.03
C LEU A 93 12.10 -10.66 -11.22
N ALA A 94 11.53 -11.36 -10.24
CA ALA A 94 12.24 -12.32 -9.41
C ALA A 94 12.61 -13.61 -10.17
N LEU A 95 11.73 -14.10 -11.04
CA LEU A 95 12.02 -15.21 -11.93
C LEU A 95 13.05 -14.82 -13.00
N GLY A 96 12.91 -13.62 -13.58
CA GLY A 96 13.86 -13.06 -14.54
C GLY A 96 15.24 -12.83 -13.92
N SER A 97 15.33 -12.31 -12.70
CA SER A 97 16.63 -12.06 -12.06
C SER A 97 17.40 -13.36 -11.76
N ASN A 98 16.71 -14.43 -11.38
CA ASN A 98 17.34 -15.74 -11.17
C ASN A 98 17.81 -16.37 -12.49
N ALA A 99 17.13 -16.10 -13.61
CA ALA A 99 17.57 -16.52 -14.93
C ALA A 99 18.76 -15.70 -15.47
N VAL A 100 18.94 -14.48 -14.95
CA VAL A 100 19.96 -13.50 -15.39
C VAL A 100 21.21 -13.51 -14.48
N LYS A 101 21.16 -14.14 -13.30
CA LYS A 101 22.33 -14.34 -12.43
C LYS A 101 23.47 -15.02 -13.19
N GLY A 102 24.45 -14.23 -13.61
CA GLY A 102 25.61 -14.67 -14.39
C GLY A 102 25.79 -13.95 -15.73
N SER A 103 24.84 -13.12 -16.17
CA SER A 103 24.92 -12.42 -17.48
C SER A 103 25.76 -11.13 -17.46
N GLY A 104 26.37 -10.77 -16.32
CA GLY A 104 27.24 -9.61 -16.09
C GLY A 104 26.96 -8.40 -17.01
N GLY A 105 26.14 -7.45 -16.58
CA GLY A 105 25.89 -6.26 -17.39
C GLY A 105 24.63 -5.48 -17.04
N VAL A 106 24.43 -4.40 -17.82
CA VAL A 106 23.36 -3.38 -17.75
C VAL A 106 22.00 -3.89 -17.29
N LEU A 107 21.61 -5.12 -17.65
CA LEU A 107 20.35 -5.74 -17.27
C LEU A 107 20.19 -5.92 -15.74
N GLU A 108 21.27 -6.26 -15.02
CA GLU A 108 21.26 -6.34 -13.56
C GLU A 108 21.06 -4.96 -12.93
N GLY A 109 21.72 -3.93 -13.49
CA GLY A 109 21.53 -2.54 -13.08
C GLY A 109 20.09 -2.04 -13.31
N VAL A 110 19.46 -2.44 -14.42
CA VAL A 110 18.05 -2.12 -14.70
C VAL A 110 17.12 -2.79 -13.69
N ILE A 111 17.33 -4.07 -13.36
CA ILE A 111 16.52 -4.78 -12.36
C ILE A 111 16.62 -4.11 -10.99
N VAL A 112 17.83 -3.69 -10.59
CA VAL A 112 18.06 -2.96 -9.33
C VAL A 112 17.37 -1.60 -9.33
N LEU A 113 17.49 -0.82 -10.41
CA LEU A 113 16.84 0.49 -10.54
C LEU A 113 15.32 0.37 -10.46
N VAL A 114 14.75 -0.61 -11.16
CA VAL A 114 13.31 -0.91 -11.09
C VAL A 114 12.92 -1.28 -9.67
N GLY A 115 13.70 -2.14 -9.00
CA GLY A 115 13.48 -2.49 -7.59
C GLY A 115 13.43 -1.27 -6.67
N PHE A 116 14.37 -0.32 -6.81
CA PHE A 116 14.33 0.93 -6.04
C PHE A 116 13.11 1.78 -6.38
N ALA A 117 12.78 1.96 -7.64
CA ALA A 117 11.60 2.73 -8.06
C ALA A 117 10.30 2.15 -7.47
N LEU A 118 10.19 0.82 -7.41
CA LEU A 118 9.08 0.12 -6.78
C LEU A 118 8.99 0.44 -5.28
N ILE A 119 10.10 0.30 -4.56
CA ILE A 119 10.17 0.60 -3.12
C ILE A 119 9.78 2.05 -2.85
N PHE A 120 10.35 3.00 -3.59
CA PHE A 120 10.02 4.42 -3.44
C PHE A 120 8.54 4.70 -3.75
N SER A 121 7.98 4.10 -4.80
CA SER A 121 6.57 4.28 -5.16
C SER A 121 5.62 3.73 -4.07
N TYR A 122 5.97 2.59 -3.47
CA TYR A 122 5.23 1.99 -2.37
C TYR A 122 5.22 2.89 -1.13
N PHE A 123 6.40 3.30 -0.66
CA PHE A 123 6.50 4.20 0.50
C PHE A 123 5.88 5.58 0.24
N THR A 124 6.02 6.11 -0.96
CA THR A 124 5.36 7.37 -1.35
C THR A 124 3.84 7.23 -1.30
N SER A 125 3.29 6.08 -1.70
CA SER A 125 1.86 5.80 -1.61
C SER A 125 1.36 5.80 -0.16
N LEU A 126 2.10 5.14 0.75
CA LEU A 126 1.79 5.17 2.19
C LEU A 126 1.90 6.59 2.77
N TRP A 127 2.92 7.34 2.37
CA TRP A 127 3.12 8.73 2.79
C TRP A 127 1.98 9.64 2.33
N LEU A 128 1.52 9.49 1.09
CA LEU A 128 0.39 10.27 0.58
C LEU A 128 -0.90 9.92 1.30
N ALA A 129 -1.13 8.64 1.61
CA ALA A 129 -2.30 8.20 2.35
C ALA A 129 -2.29 8.74 3.79
N SER A 130 -1.13 8.73 4.48
CA SER A 130 -1.00 9.25 5.83
C SER A 130 -1.24 10.76 5.90
N MET A 131 -0.66 11.51 4.96
CA MET A 131 -0.88 12.95 4.81
C MET A 131 -2.35 13.28 4.51
N ALA A 132 -3.00 12.50 3.65
CA ALA A 132 -4.41 12.72 3.31
C ALA A 132 -5.34 12.45 4.49
N LEU A 133 -5.07 11.41 5.28
CA LEU A 133 -5.84 11.10 6.48
C LEU A 133 -5.71 12.20 7.54
N LEU A 134 -4.49 12.71 7.78
CA LEU A 134 -4.29 13.82 8.70
C LEU A 134 -4.88 15.14 8.20
N ALA A 135 -4.80 15.40 6.89
CA ALA A 135 -5.41 16.59 6.29
C ALA A 135 -6.92 16.62 6.51
N LEU A 136 -7.56 15.44 6.45
CA LEU A 136 -8.97 15.29 6.78
C LEU A 136 -9.25 15.60 8.25
N GLU A 137 -8.44 15.08 9.16
CA GLU A 137 -8.64 15.24 10.61
C GLU A 137 -8.39 16.66 11.10
N GLU A 138 -7.35 17.31 10.59
CA GLU A 138 -7.05 18.71 10.92
C GLU A 138 -7.95 19.68 10.12
N GLY A 139 -8.66 19.21 9.11
CA GLY A 139 -9.46 20.04 8.20
C GLY A 139 -8.61 20.99 7.34
N THR A 140 -7.29 20.77 7.27
CA THR A 140 -6.35 21.63 6.55
C THR A 140 -5.78 20.92 5.31
N PRO A 141 -5.58 21.63 4.18
CA PRO A 141 -5.04 21.02 2.96
C PRO A 141 -3.53 20.75 3.04
N LYS A 142 -2.83 21.34 4.02
CA LYS A 142 -1.38 21.24 4.20
C LYS A 142 -1.07 20.87 5.65
N VAL A 143 -0.77 19.59 5.87
CA VAL A 143 -0.28 19.08 7.15
C VAL A 143 1.25 19.24 7.19
N ALA A 144 1.80 19.63 8.33
CA ALA A 144 3.25 19.67 8.50
C ALA A 144 3.84 18.25 8.49
N ALA A 145 4.91 18.03 7.73
CA ALA A 145 5.47 16.68 7.50
C ALA A 145 5.78 15.91 8.79
N HIS A 146 6.29 16.59 9.83
CA HIS A 146 6.61 15.97 11.12
C HIS A 146 5.39 15.35 11.82
N LYS A 147 4.18 15.89 11.61
CA LYS A 147 2.95 15.33 12.18
C LYS A 147 2.52 14.05 11.47
N ALA A 148 2.89 13.91 10.19
CA ALA A 148 2.54 12.74 9.39
C ALA A 148 3.44 11.53 9.60
N VAL A 149 4.63 11.73 10.18
CA VAL A 149 5.59 10.65 10.45
C VAL A 149 4.97 9.54 11.28
N GLY A 150 4.25 9.86 12.36
CA GLY A 150 3.62 8.84 13.21
C GLY A 150 2.58 8.00 12.46
N THR A 151 1.74 8.65 11.65
CA THR A 151 0.72 7.95 10.83
C THR A 151 1.37 7.13 9.72
N PHE A 152 2.41 7.66 9.10
CA PHE A 152 3.20 6.97 8.08
C PHE A 152 3.89 5.72 8.62
N LEU A 153 4.48 5.81 9.82
CA LEU A 153 5.09 4.65 10.48
C LEU A 153 4.04 3.59 10.81
N LEU A 154 2.86 3.98 11.32
CA LEU A 154 1.76 3.04 11.52
C LEU A 154 1.32 2.37 10.21
N MET A 155 1.24 3.11 9.10
CA MET A 155 0.90 2.51 7.80
C MET A 155 1.99 1.61 7.25
N THR A 156 3.26 1.94 7.50
CA THR A 156 4.41 1.08 7.16
C THR A 156 4.35 -0.22 7.97
N TYR A 157 4.09 -0.13 9.27
CA TYR A 157 3.83 -1.26 10.17
C TYR A 157 2.36 -1.67 10.14
N TRP A 158 1.83 -1.91 8.94
CA TRP A 158 0.41 -2.15 8.67
C TRP A 158 -0.23 -3.21 9.57
N MET A 159 0.54 -4.22 10.02
CA MET A 159 0.08 -5.26 10.95
C MET A 159 -0.49 -4.69 12.25
N ILE A 160 0.17 -3.66 12.79
CA ILE A 160 -0.24 -2.96 14.02
C ILE A 160 -1.07 -1.73 13.65
N GLY A 161 -0.66 -1.01 12.60
CA GLY A 161 -1.31 0.21 12.14
C GLY A 161 -2.78 0.04 11.79
N ALA A 162 -3.17 -1.09 11.18
CA ALA A 162 -4.58 -1.35 10.86
C ALA A 162 -5.48 -1.37 12.11
N TRP A 163 -4.95 -1.84 13.25
CA TRP A 163 -5.67 -1.83 14.53
C TRP A 163 -5.70 -0.44 15.15
N VAL A 164 -4.54 0.22 15.21
CA VAL A 164 -4.39 1.54 15.86
C VAL A 164 -5.19 2.61 15.10
N LEU A 165 -5.19 2.58 13.76
CA LEU A 165 -5.91 3.53 12.93
C LEU A 165 -7.42 3.25 12.85
N ARG A 166 -7.93 2.18 13.46
CA ARG A 166 -9.35 1.78 13.33
C ARG A 166 -10.33 2.87 13.78
N SER A 167 -10.02 3.60 14.86
CA SER A 167 -10.85 4.72 15.33
C SER A 167 -10.91 5.85 14.28
N ARG A 168 -9.76 6.22 13.73
CA ARG A 168 -9.59 7.24 12.69
C ARG A 168 -10.33 6.84 11.40
N LEU A 169 -10.27 5.56 11.03
CA LEU A 169 -11.00 5.02 9.89
C LEU A 169 -12.53 5.02 10.09
N LYS A 170 -13.03 4.80 11.32
CA LYS A 170 -14.46 4.98 11.61
C LYS A 170 -14.91 6.42 11.39
N VAL A 171 -14.10 7.41 11.79
CA VAL A 171 -14.37 8.84 11.52
C VAL A 171 -14.40 9.10 10.02
N LEU A 172 -13.42 8.58 9.27
CA LEU A 172 -13.41 8.68 7.81
C LEU A 172 -14.66 8.05 7.18
N ARG A 173 -15.09 6.88 7.67
CA ARG A 173 -16.31 6.21 7.18
C ARG A 173 -17.56 7.05 7.41
N ALA A 174 -17.74 7.57 8.62
CA ALA A 174 -18.86 8.45 8.96
C ALA A 174 -18.84 9.73 8.10
N ALA A 175 -17.65 10.30 7.85
CA ALA A 175 -17.49 11.46 6.98
C ALA A 175 -17.84 11.16 5.51
N LEU A 176 -17.55 9.94 5.03
CA LEU A 176 -17.92 9.50 3.67
C LEU A 176 -19.41 9.24 3.52
N GLU A 177 -20.06 8.67 4.54
CA GLU A 177 -21.51 8.42 4.56
C GLU A 177 -22.28 9.75 4.64
N THR A 178 -21.80 10.72 5.42
CA THR A 178 -22.47 12.03 5.61
C THR A 178 -22.16 13.07 4.54
N ARG A 179 -20.90 13.14 4.07
CA ARG A 179 -20.44 14.20 3.14
C ARG A 179 -20.02 13.69 1.77
N GLY A 180 -19.70 12.40 1.67
CA GLY A 180 -19.27 11.78 0.42
C GLY A 180 -20.41 11.49 -0.56
N GLY A 181 -21.67 11.58 -0.12
CA GLY A 181 -22.84 11.25 -0.94
C GLY A 181 -22.85 9.77 -1.36
N VAL A 182 -22.30 8.91 -0.51
CA VAL A 182 -22.19 7.48 -0.78
C VAL A 182 -23.12 6.70 0.14
N GLY A 183 -24.42 6.92 -0.07
CA GLY A 183 -25.46 5.96 0.30
C GLY A 183 -25.42 4.76 -0.62
#